data_AF-A0A7X9JIF2-F1
#
_entry.id   AF-A0A7X9JIF2-F1
#
_cell.length_a   1.000
_cell.length_b   1.000
_cell.length_c   1.000
_cell.angle_alpha   90.00
_cell.angle_beta   90.00
_cell.angle_gamma   90.00
#
_symmetry.space_group_name_H-M   'P 1'
#
loop_
_entity.id
_entity.type
_entity.pdbx_description
1 polymer ?
#
loop_
_entity_poly.entity_id
_entity_poly.type
_entity_poly.pdbx_seq_one_letter_code
_entity_poly.pdbx_strand_id
1 'polypeptide(L)'
;MNKTFLIFILFFNFYITNAQKQNNTPGSDFFVDVPTFIDLYKDSVIPITFYVHESDCFNCSNDLNYIDISLKPASSNNFDNPLVFDTMQWSNYMLLFSDYSIQNSALQSQSFLDSKPINDENHSILFTADTNWWIPVVPVVHITEHYFYFNFHIPYKVWSYYVNSDSVIDFHVYVSIDNDTDEEYWFRVFIRQNSIIRLPGWYRGDTHFHAIYTQNNAENGLPLHSSKVAAKMLGLDWITVTDHSCDFDNYGQSMVQNWQDLGNTIFNLNLSDSSFIFIRGIEASIKNSQEKVVHSLVYPNPLQPFSLPYIFDGGGDMSSTVVTVDMMLDSL
;
A
#
# COMPACT_ATOMS: atom_id res chain seq x y z
N MET A 1 -58.15 -37.91 -14.99
CA MET A 1 -57.74 -36.70 -14.24
C MET A 1 -56.45 -37.03 -13.49
N ASN A 2 -55.30 -36.71 -14.08
CA ASN A 2 -54.01 -36.87 -13.40
C ASN A 2 -53.80 -35.67 -12.47
N LYS A 3 -53.70 -35.93 -11.17
CA LYS A 3 -53.33 -34.94 -10.16
C LYS A 3 -51.83 -35.00 -9.94
N THR A 4 -51.12 -33.98 -10.39
CA THR A 4 -49.69 -33.79 -10.09
C THR A 4 -49.59 -33.13 -8.70
N PHE A 5 -48.92 -33.80 -7.77
CA PHE A 5 -48.58 -33.24 -6.45
C PHE A 5 -47.28 -32.43 -6.58
N LEU A 6 -47.34 -31.13 -6.29
CA LEU A 6 -46.15 -30.28 -6.18
C LEU A 6 -45.63 -30.36 -4.75
N ILE A 7 -44.43 -30.88 -4.55
CA ILE A 7 -43.72 -30.86 -3.26
C ILE A 7 -42.93 -29.56 -3.20
N PHE A 8 -43.30 -28.66 -2.28
CA PHE A 8 -42.50 -27.49 -1.95
C PHE A 8 -41.37 -27.92 -1.00
N ILE A 9 -40.13 -27.91 -1.49
CA ILE A 9 -38.94 -28.01 -0.66
C ILE A 9 -38.67 -26.60 -0.11
N LEU A 10 -38.97 -26.39 1.16
CA LEU A 10 -38.61 -25.18 1.90
C LEU A 10 -37.10 -25.24 2.20
N PHE A 11 -36.33 -24.44 1.47
CA PHE A 11 -34.94 -24.14 1.86
C PHE A 11 -34.98 -23.23 3.10
N PHE A 12 -34.66 -23.80 4.26
CA PHE A 12 -34.28 -22.99 5.41
C PHE A 12 -32.89 -22.39 5.12
N ASN A 13 -32.86 -21.12 4.75
CA ASN A 13 -31.65 -20.32 4.79
C ASN A 13 -31.23 -20.21 6.27
N PHE A 14 -30.27 -21.04 6.68
CA PHE A 14 -29.49 -20.74 7.87
C PHE A 14 -28.67 -19.49 7.58
N TYR A 15 -29.20 -18.33 7.96
CA TYR A 15 -28.40 -17.13 8.11
C TYR A 15 -27.45 -17.38 9.29
N ILE A 16 -26.24 -17.87 8.99
CA ILE A 16 -25.11 -17.66 9.89
C ILE A 16 -24.84 -16.17 9.80
N THR A 17 -25.23 -15.42 10.82
CA THR A 17 -24.76 -14.05 11.01
C THR A 17 -23.29 -14.13 11.40
N ASN A 18 -22.42 -14.38 10.43
CA ASN A 18 -21.05 -13.89 10.55
C ASN A 18 -21.21 -12.38 10.58
N ALA A 19 -20.90 -11.74 11.71
CA ALA A 19 -20.80 -10.29 11.76
C ALA A 19 -19.87 -9.88 10.62
N GLN A 20 -20.43 -9.21 9.63
CA GLN A 20 -19.69 -8.75 8.46
C GLN A 20 -18.67 -7.74 9.01
N LYS A 21 -17.38 -8.04 8.89
CA LYS A 21 -16.29 -7.12 9.25
C LYS A 21 -16.40 -5.87 8.38
N GLN A 22 -15.78 -4.75 8.79
CA GLN A 22 -16.02 -3.45 8.13
C GLN A 22 -15.41 -3.32 6.73
N ASN A 23 -14.64 -4.30 6.25
CA ASN A 23 -14.11 -4.34 4.89
C ASN A 23 -15.21 -4.43 3.82
N ASN A 24 -15.45 -3.35 3.06
CA ASN A 24 -16.48 -3.33 2.03
C ASN A 24 -16.04 -2.59 0.74
N THR A 25 -14.79 -2.65 0.31
CA THR A 25 -14.39 -2.06 -0.99
C THR A 25 -14.55 -3.11 -2.10
N PRO A 26 -15.59 -3.04 -2.95
CA PRO A 26 -15.67 -3.90 -4.12
C PRO A 26 -14.74 -3.39 -5.23
N GLY A 27 -13.71 -4.16 -5.54
CA GLY A 27 -12.82 -3.91 -6.68
C GLY A 27 -11.37 -4.14 -6.29
N SER A 28 -10.53 -4.51 -7.27
CA SER A 28 -9.10 -4.54 -7.09
C SER A 28 -8.56 -3.27 -7.70
N ASP A 29 -7.85 -2.50 -6.91
CA ASP A 29 -7.19 -1.30 -7.40
C ASP A 29 -5.69 -1.58 -7.40
N PHE A 30 -5.08 -1.40 -8.57
CA PHE A 30 -3.64 -1.29 -8.67
C PHE A 30 -3.28 0.18 -8.42
N PHE A 31 -2.19 0.44 -7.71
CA PHE A 31 -1.70 1.77 -7.42
C PHE A 31 -0.20 1.83 -7.72
N VAL A 32 0.21 2.97 -8.27
CA VAL A 32 1.60 3.30 -8.52
C VAL A 32 1.89 4.66 -7.88
N ASP A 33 3.01 4.78 -7.17
CA ASP A 33 3.51 6.05 -6.67
C ASP A 33 4.97 6.27 -7.05
N VAL A 34 5.30 7.52 -7.35
CA VAL A 34 6.65 7.99 -7.66
C VAL A 34 6.91 9.28 -6.89
N PRO A 35 8.03 9.40 -6.16
CA PRO A 35 8.37 10.61 -5.43
C PRO A 35 8.35 11.85 -6.33
N THR A 36 7.60 12.88 -5.95
CA THR A 36 7.54 14.14 -6.72
C THR A 36 8.89 14.85 -6.80
N PHE A 37 9.78 14.64 -5.82
CA PHE A 37 11.09 15.27 -5.76
C PHE A 37 12.20 14.27 -5.47
N ILE A 38 13.34 14.45 -6.13
CA ILE A 38 14.57 13.70 -5.87
C ILE A 38 15.68 14.71 -5.56
N ASP A 39 16.37 14.52 -4.43
CA ASP A 39 17.55 15.29 -4.05
C ASP A 39 18.81 14.49 -4.35
N LEU A 40 19.49 14.83 -5.46
CA LEU A 40 20.66 14.12 -5.96
C LEU A 40 21.83 14.04 -4.96
N TYR A 41 21.88 14.92 -3.96
CA TYR A 41 22.94 14.88 -2.94
C TYR A 41 22.67 13.85 -1.84
N LYS A 42 21.40 13.47 -1.66
CA LYS A 42 20.97 12.52 -0.64
C LYS A 42 20.80 11.13 -1.23
N ASP A 43 20.04 11.03 -2.31
CA ASP A 43 19.76 9.77 -2.98
C ASP A 43 19.58 10.01 -4.48
N SER A 44 20.12 9.10 -5.27
CA SER A 44 20.07 9.15 -6.74
C SER A 44 19.36 7.93 -7.33
N VAL A 45 18.81 7.08 -6.48
CA VAL A 45 17.86 6.05 -6.89
C VAL A 45 16.46 6.68 -6.94
N ILE A 46 15.65 6.33 -7.93
CA ILE A 46 14.23 6.69 -7.97
C ILE A 46 13.42 5.45 -7.66
N PRO A 47 12.81 5.33 -6.46
CA PRO A 47 11.88 4.26 -6.16
C PRO A 47 10.54 4.53 -6.83
N ILE A 48 9.92 3.48 -7.35
CA ILE A 48 8.53 3.42 -7.75
C ILE A 48 7.86 2.40 -6.85
N THR A 49 6.81 2.80 -6.14
CA THR A 49 6.05 1.89 -5.30
C THR A 49 4.86 1.37 -6.09
N PHE A 50 4.74 0.05 -6.15
CA PHE A 50 3.60 -0.65 -6.71
C PHE A 50 2.84 -1.29 -5.55
N TYR A 51 1.52 -1.12 -5.55
CA TYR A 51 0.65 -1.55 -4.47
C TYR A 51 -0.68 -1.97 -5.05
N VAL A 52 -1.08 -3.21 -4.79
CA VAL A 52 -2.40 -3.72 -5.15
C VAL A 52 -3.18 -3.95 -3.87
N HIS A 53 -4.45 -3.58 -3.95
CA HIS A 53 -5.38 -3.57 -2.85
C HIS A 53 -6.68 -4.29 -3.24
N GLU A 54 -7.24 -5.08 -2.32
CA GLU A 54 -8.56 -5.74 -2.43
C GLU A 54 -8.70 -6.67 -3.65
N SER A 55 -7.66 -7.45 -3.92
CA SER A 55 -7.67 -8.42 -5.02
C SER A 55 -8.56 -9.65 -4.80
N ASP A 56 -9.28 -9.75 -3.67
CA ASP A 56 -10.22 -10.84 -3.37
C ASP A 56 -11.66 -10.55 -3.86
N CYS A 57 -11.84 -9.50 -4.67
CA CYS A 57 -13.14 -9.13 -5.22
C CYS A 57 -13.71 -10.13 -6.23
N PHE A 58 -15.04 -10.25 -6.23
CA PHE A 58 -15.77 -11.18 -7.10
C PHE A 58 -15.65 -10.79 -8.58
N ASN A 59 -15.15 -11.73 -9.42
CA ASN A 59 -14.87 -11.56 -10.85
C ASN A 59 -13.72 -10.61 -11.22
N CYS A 60 -12.86 -10.23 -10.28
CA CYS A 60 -11.60 -9.57 -10.61
C CYS A 60 -10.59 -10.63 -11.08
N SER A 61 -9.86 -10.38 -12.18
CA SER A 61 -8.80 -11.30 -12.61
C SER A 61 -7.52 -11.05 -11.83
N ASN A 62 -7.07 -9.78 -11.76
CA ASN A 62 -5.79 -9.37 -11.16
C ASN A 62 -4.61 -10.23 -11.64
N ASP A 63 -4.69 -10.64 -12.90
CA ASP A 63 -3.70 -11.47 -13.58
C ASP A 63 -2.62 -10.53 -14.11
N LEU A 64 -1.67 -10.15 -13.25
CA LEU A 64 -0.62 -9.21 -13.62
C LEU A 64 0.39 -9.88 -14.57
N ASN A 65 0.55 -9.31 -15.77
CA ASN A 65 1.41 -9.85 -16.82
C ASN A 65 2.81 -9.24 -16.76
N TYR A 66 2.87 -7.93 -17.01
CA TYR A 66 4.09 -7.15 -17.08
C TYR A 66 3.84 -5.70 -16.70
N ILE A 67 4.93 -5.00 -16.38
CA ILE A 67 4.95 -3.57 -16.13
C ILE A 67 6.01 -2.96 -17.04
N ASP A 68 5.65 -1.88 -17.72
CA ASP A 68 6.54 -1.08 -18.54
C ASP A 68 6.69 0.31 -17.94
N ILE A 69 7.93 0.74 -17.77
CA ILE A 69 8.27 2.06 -17.26
C ILE A 69 9.01 2.82 -18.35
N SER A 70 8.42 3.92 -18.81
CA SER A 70 9.00 4.82 -19.81
C SER A 70 9.28 6.18 -19.20
N LEU A 71 10.38 6.79 -19.60
CA LEU A 71 10.81 8.10 -19.11
C LEU A 71 10.99 9.07 -20.28
N LYS A 72 10.91 10.38 -19.98
CA LYS A 72 11.38 11.44 -20.86
C LYS A 72 11.78 12.68 -20.07
N PRO A 73 12.64 13.56 -20.63
CA PRO A 73 12.75 14.93 -20.12
C PRO A 73 11.39 15.62 -20.27
N ALA A 74 11.01 16.50 -19.34
CA ALA A 74 9.74 17.23 -19.44
C ALA A 74 9.67 18.10 -20.71
N SER A 75 10.80 18.61 -21.18
CA SER A 75 10.96 19.32 -22.46
C SER A 75 10.78 18.47 -23.72
N SER A 76 10.75 17.12 -23.62
CA SER A 76 10.46 16.23 -24.75
C SER A 76 8.96 16.03 -24.94
N ASN A 77 8.54 15.88 -26.20
CA ASN A 77 7.16 15.57 -26.57
C ASN A 77 6.86 14.06 -26.58
N ASN A 78 7.90 13.21 -26.64
CA ASN A 78 7.73 11.76 -26.75
C ASN A 78 8.43 11.06 -25.59
N PHE A 79 7.81 9.99 -25.10
CA PHE A 79 8.42 9.03 -24.19
C PHE A 79 9.43 8.15 -24.94
N ASP A 80 10.52 7.80 -24.26
CA ASP A 80 11.43 6.76 -24.73
C ASP A 80 10.74 5.38 -24.63
N ASN A 81 11.32 4.37 -25.29
CA ASN A 81 10.89 2.97 -25.10
C ASN A 81 10.97 2.56 -23.63
N PRO A 82 10.20 1.53 -23.21
CA PRO A 82 10.28 1.00 -21.86
C PRO A 82 11.73 0.71 -21.43
N LEU A 83 12.02 1.00 -20.17
CA LEU A 83 13.30 0.67 -19.55
C LEU A 83 13.41 -0.85 -19.46
N VAL A 84 14.37 -1.45 -20.16
CA VAL A 84 14.63 -2.90 -20.11
C VAL A 84 15.94 -3.21 -19.42
N PHE A 85 16.00 -4.39 -18.79
CA PHE A 85 17.14 -4.85 -18.00
C PHE A 85 17.62 -6.25 -18.43
N ASP A 86 17.31 -6.67 -19.65
CA ASP A 86 17.65 -7.95 -20.28
C ASP A 86 19.13 -8.34 -20.17
N THR A 87 20.05 -7.37 -20.28
CA THR A 87 21.50 -7.61 -20.17
C THR A 87 21.99 -7.76 -18.74
N MET A 88 21.14 -7.48 -17.74
CA MET A 88 21.47 -7.59 -16.33
C MET A 88 21.38 -9.05 -15.87
N GLN A 89 22.37 -9.50 -15.09
CA GLN A 89 22.26 -10.80 -14.41
C GLN A 89 21.07 -10.76 -13.44
N TRP A 90 20.26 -11.83 -13.41
CA TRP A 90 19.04 -11.89 -12.59
C TRP A 90 19.29 -11.53 -11.11
N SER A 91 20.40 -11.99 -10.52
CA SER A 91 20.74 -11.66 -9.13
C SER A 91 20.95 -10.15 -8.91
N ASN A 92 21.46 -9.42 -9.89
CA ASN A 92 21.59 -7.96 -9.83
C ASN A 92 20.26 -7.26 -10.14
N TYR A 93 19.43 -7.84 -11.01
CA TYR A 93 18.09 -7.33 -11.30
C TYR A 93 17.19 -7.40 -10.07
N MET A 94 17.26 -8.48 -9.30
CA MET A 94 16.54 -8.59 -8.03
C MET A 94 16.97 -7.54 -6.98
N LEU A 95 18.17 -6.96 -7.08
CA LEU A 95 18.60 -5.85 -6.22
C LEU A 95 17.89 -4.53 -6.56
N LEU A 96 17.17 -4.46 -7.69
CA LEU A 96 16.30 -3.33 -8.01
C LEU A 96 14.98 -3.39 -7.23
N PHE A 97 14.69 -4.47 -6.50
CA PHE A 97 13.48 -4.59 -5.71
C PHE A 97 13.78 -4.45 -4.22
N SER A 98 12.91 -3.78 -3.49
CA SER A 98 12.91 -3.79 -2.01
C SER A 98 11.49 -3.73 -1.46
N ASP A 99 11.38 -3.92 -0.14
CA ASP A 99 10.18 -3.60 0.64
C ASP A 99 8.92 -4.21 0.07
N TYR A 100 9.04 -5.46 -0.36
CA TYR A 100 8.00 -6.19 -1.03
C TYR A 100 7.22 -7.07 -0.07
N SER A 101 5.97 -7.34 -0.43
CA SER A 101 5.05 -8.14 0.37
C SER A 101 5.56 -9.57 0.53
N ILE A 102 5.37 -10.11 1.74
CA ILE A 102 5.64 -11.51 2.07
C ILE A 102 4.33 -12.23 2.37
N GLN A 103 4.30 -13.55 2.20
CA GLN A 103 3.10 -14.33 2.53
C GLN A 103 2.75 -14.16 4.02
N ASN A 104 1.55 -13.64 4.30
CA ASN A 104 1.02 -13.51 5.66
C ASN A 104 -0.50 -13.65 5.64
N SER A 105 -1.01 -14.77 6.15
CA SER A 105 -2.45 -15.06 6.19
C SER A 105 -3.24 -14.20 7.17
N ALA A 106 -2.59 -13.64 8.21
CA ALA A 106 -3.27 -12.79 9.17
C ALA A 106 -3.58 -11.40 8.58
N LEU A 107 -2.67 -10.90 7.73
CA LEU A 107 -2.82 -9.64 7.00
C LEU A 107 -3.43 -9.84 5.61
N GLN A 108 -3.64 -11.07 5.15
CA GLN A 108 -4.04 -11.37 3.76
C GLN A 108 -3.06 -10.72 2.77
N SER A 109 -1.78 -11.01 2.94
CA SER A 109 -0.68 -10.52 2.09
C SER A 109 -0.09 -11.65 1.27
N GLN A 110 0.04 -11.43 -0.04
CA GLN A 110 0.65 -12.35 -1.00
C GLN A 110 2.13 -12.06 -1.18
N SER A 111 2.92 -13.12 -1.31
CA SER A 111 4.36 -13.03 -1.57
C SER A 111 4.68 -12.44 -2.95
N PHE A 112 5.43 -11.33 -2.99
CA PHE A 112 5.98 -10.80 -4.22
C PHE A 112 6.97 -11.76 -4.88
N LEU A 113 7.82 -12.44 -4.11
CA LEU A 113 8.84 -13.33 -4.71
C LEU A 113 8.23 -14.55 -5.40
N ASP A 114 7.07 -15.01 -4.95
CA ASP A 114 6.35 -16.11 -5.58
C ASP A 114 5.73 -15.69 -6.93
N SER A 115 5.65 -14.39 -7.23
CA SER A 115 5.29 -13.86 -8.55
C SER A 115 6.36 -14.09 -9.63
N LYS A 116 7.58 -14.49 -9.23
CA LYS A 116 8.75 -14.75 -10.09
C LYS A 116 8.99 -13.63 -11.12
N PRO A 117 9.33 -12.41 -10.65
CA PRO A 117 9.68 -11.32 -11.55
C PRO A 117 11.00 -11.66 -12.28
N ILE A 118 11.03 -11.43 -13.58
CA ILE A 118 12.22 -11.57 -14.41
C ILE A 118 12.48 -10.29 -15.20
N ASN A 119 13.74 -10.11 -15.57
CA ASN A 119 14.13 -9.11 -16.56
C ASN A 119 13.85 -9.66 -17.96
N ASP A 120 13.33 -8.80 -18.83
CA ASP A 120 12.89 -9.14 -20.18
C ASP A 120 13.46 -8.14 -21.21
N GLU A 121 13.48 -8.54 -22.49
CA GLU A 121 13.98 -7.71 -23.60
C GLU A 121 12.99 -6.65 -24.09
N ASN A 122 11.71 -6.80 -23.77
CA ASN A 122 10.63 -5.89 -24.15
C ASN A 122 10.03 -5.16 -22.94
N HIS A 123 10.06 -5.78 -21.76
CA HIS A 123 9.37 -5.27 -20.57
C HIS A 123 10.30 -4.86 -19.43
N SER A 124 9.88 -3.86 -18.65
CA SER A 124 10.62 -3.46 -17.44
C SER A 124 10.59 -4.53 -16.37
N ILE A 125 9.43 -5.16 -16.18
CA ILE A 125 9.20 -6.28 -15.27
C ILE A 125 8.24 -7.25 -15.94
N LEU A 126 8.63 -8.52 -16.06
CA LEU A 126 7.74 -9.60 -16.54
C LEU A 126 7.48 -10.59 -15.40
N PHE A 127 6.22 -10.96 -15.17
CA PHE A 127 5.81 -11.91 -14.13
C PHE A 127 5.57 -13.30 -14.74
N THR A 128 6.08 -14.34 -14.08
CA THR A 128 6.17 -15.69 -14.68
C THR A 128 5.76 -16.80 -13.72
N ALA A 129 4.99 -16.46 -12.68
CA ALA A 129 4.54 -17.43 -11.69
C ALA A 129 3.72 -18.54 -12.32
N ASP A 130 2.83 -18.17 -13.23
CA ASP A 130 1.95 -19.03 -13.99
C ASP A 130 1.87 -18.55 -15.45
N THR A 131 1.00 -19.20 -16.21
CA THR A 131 0.63 -18.84 -17.55
C THR A 131 -0.86 -18.98 -17.74
N ASN A 132 -1.48 -18.06 -18.47
CA ASN A 132 -2.88 -18.20 -18.82
C ASN A 132 -3.12 -19.45 -19.71
N TRP A 133 -4.38 -19.91 -19.81
CA TRP A 133 -4.72 -21.12 -20.57
C TRP A 133 -4.99 -20.87 -22.06
N TRP A 134 -4.74 -19.65 -22.55
CA TRP A 134 -5.08 -19.22 -23.91
C TRP A 134 -3.90 -19.36 -24.88
N ILE A 135 -4.16 -19.12 -26.17
CA ILE A 135 -3.14 -19.15 -27.23
C ILE A 135 -3.11 -17.77 -27.93
N PRO A 136 -1.97 -17.06 -27.96
CA PRO A 136 -0.70 -17.44 -27.34
C PRO A 136 -0.78 -17.40 -25.81
N VAL A 137 0.02 -18.25 -25.18
CA VAL A 137 0.13 -18.32 -23.72
C VAL A 137 0.84 -17.06 -23.22
N VAL A 138 0.27 -16.38 -22.22
CA VAL A 138 0.84 -15.19 -21.59
C VAL A 138 1.33 -15.54 -20.18
N PRO A 139 2.58 -15.21 -19.81
CA PRO A 139 3.06 -15.33 -18.44
C PRO A 139 2.34 -14.34 -17.52
N VAL A 140 1.87 -14.80 -16.36
CA VAL A 140 1.08 -14.01 -15.43
C VAL A 140 1.45 -14.32 -13.97
N VAL A 141 1.00 -13.45 -13.05
CA VAL A 141 0.79 -13.79 -11.65
C VAL A 141 -0.65 -13.47 -11.26
N HIS A 142 -1.33 -14.44 -10.65
CA HIS A 142 -2.64 -14.24 -10.05
C HIS A 142 -2.46 -13.56 -8.69
N ILE A 143 -2.96 -12.34 -8.53
CA ILE A 143 -3.00 -11.65 -7.24
C ILE A 143 -4.36 -11.92 -6.61
N THR A 144 -4.39 -12.68 -5.50
CA THR A 144 -5.64 -13.14 -4.88
C THR A 144 -5.83 -12.70 -3.44
N GLU A 145 -4.77 -12.19 -2.81
CA GLU A 145 -4.81 -11.68 -1.44
C GLU A 145 -4.97 -10.16 -1.43
N HIS A 146 -5.42 -9.59 -0.31
CA HIS A 146 -5.68 -8.15 -0.17
C HIS A 146 -4.48 -7.27 -0.42
N TYR A 147 -3.28 -7.74 -0.06
CA TYR A 147 -2.06 -6.96 -0.16
C TYR A 147 -1.02 -7.64 -1.05
N PHE A 148 -0.60 -6.92 -2.08
CA PHE A 148 0.57 -7.24 -2.88
C PHE A 148 1.32 -5.95 -3.20
N TYR A 149 2.60 -5.86 -2.84
CA TYR A 149 3.34 -4.61 -3.05
C TYR A 149 4.83 -4.85 -3.20
N PHE A 150 5.52 -3.89 -3.81
CA PHE A 150 6.96 -3.85 -3.93
C PHE A 150 7.44 -2.47 -4.34
N ASN A 151 8.70 -2.15 -4.01
CA ASN A 151 9.40 -1.00 -4.58
C ASN A 151 10.31 -1.46 -5.72
N PHE A 152 10.28 -0.76 -6.85
CA PHE A 152 11.23 -0.90 -7.93
C PHE A 152 12.15 0.32 -8.01
N HIS A 153 13.45 0.10 -7.95
CA HIS A 153 14.47 1.12 -7.82
C HIS A 153 15.14 1.37 -9.16
N ILE A 154 14.88 2.51 -9.78
CA ILE A 154 15.55 2.91 -11.01
C ILE A 154 16.92 3.51 -10.66
N PRO A 155 18.04 2.86 -11.04
CA PRO A 155 19.37 3.33 -10.68
C PRO A 155 19.73 4.62 -11.43
N TYR A 156 20.52 5.50 -10.79
CA TYR A 156 20.98 6.75 -11.40
C TYR A 156 21.56 6.61 -12.80
N LYS A 157 22.33 5.55 -13.06
CA LYS A 157 22.93 5.29 -14.39
C LYS A 157 21.89 5.19 -15.51
N VAL A 158 20.65 4.80 -15.20
CA VAL A 158 19.57 4.62 -16.17
C VAL A 158 18.96 5.96 -16.56
N TRP A 159 18.84 6.90 -15.62
CA TRP A 159 18.13 8.16 -15.85
C TRP A 159 19.02 9.41 -15.85
N SER A 160 20.31 9.28 -15.52
CA SER A 160 21.25 10.40 -15.45
C SER A 160 21.41 11.20 -16.75
N TYR A 161 21.06 10.65 -17.91
CA TYR A 161 21.12 11.40 -19.17
C TYR A 161 19.96 12.38 -19.33
N TYR A 162 18.80 12.10 -18.72
CA TYR A 162 17.65 13.01 -18.75
C TYR A 162 17.94 14.32 -18.02
N VAL A 163 18.70 14.26 -16.92
CA VAL A 163 19.06 15.46 -16.14
C VAL A 163 20.03 16.40 -16.83
N ASN A 164 20.75 15.93 -17.86
CA ASN A 164 21.56 16.81 -18.69
C ASN A 164 20.69 17.70 -19.59
N SER A 165 19.46 17.29 -19.85
CA SER A 165 18.52 17.97 -20.74
C SER A 165 17.50 18.81 -19.98
N ASP A 166 17.03 18.33 -18.82
CA ASP A 166 15.98 18.96 -18.03
C ASP A 166 16.12 18.59 -16.54
N SER A 167 15.81 19.52 -15.63
CA SER A 167 15.71 19.21 -14.20
C SER A 167 14.40 18.49 -13.85
N VAL A 168 13.57 18.15 -14.83
CA VAL A 168 12.27 17.50 -14.65
C VAL A 168 12.18 16.29 -15.58
N ILE A 169 11.78 15.16 -15.01
CA ILE A 169 11.58 13.90 -15.72
C ILE A 169 10.10 13.54 -15.62
N ASP A 170 9.47 13.27 -16.75
CA ASP A 170 8.13 12.71 -16.79
C ASP A 170 8.23 11.19 -16.88
N PHE A 171 7.35 10.49 -16.16
CA PHE A 171 7.25 9.04 -16.10
C PHE A 171 5.92 8.62 -16.70
N HIS A 172 5.95 7.50 -17.41
CA HIS A 172 4.77 6.75 -17.82
C HIS A 172 4.96 5.32 -17.32
N VAL A 173 3.99 4.82 -16.56
CA VAL A 173 3.97 3.45 -16.07
C VAL A 173 2.74 2.79 -16.64
N TYR A 174 2.94 1.73 -17.40
CA TYR A 174 1.91 0.88 -17.99
C TYR A 174 1.88 -0.45 -17.24
N VAL A 175 0.70 -0.86 -16.79
CA VAL A 175 0.49 -2.11 -16.06
C VAL A 175 -0.44 -2.98 -16.88
N SER A 176 0.07 -4.13 -17.36
CA SER A 176 -0.75 -5.06 -18.13
C SER A 176 -1.40 -6.09 -17.23
N ILE A 177 -2.73 -6.19 -17.31
CA ILE A 177 -3.56 -7.08 -16.52
C ILE A 177 -4.35 -7.98 -17.49
N ASP A 178 -4.08 -9.29 -17.48
CA ASP A 178 -4.85 -10.21 -18.32
C ASP A 178 -6.31 -10.25 -17.89
N ASN A 179 -7.21 -10.33 -18.87
CA ASN A 179 -8.66 -10.37 -18.68
C ASN A 179 -9.28 -9.17 -17.96
N ASP A 180 -8.54 -8.06 -17.81
CA ASP A 180 -9.06 -6.77 -17.33
C ASP A 180 -8.54 -5.60 -18.19
N THR A 181 -8.88 -4.38 -17.79
CA THR A 181 -8.39 -3.16 -18.40
C THR A 181 -6.97 -2.89 -17.91
N ASP A 182 -6.02 -2.79 -18.84
CA ASP A 182 -4.67 -2.32 -18.54
C ASP A 182 -4.70 -0.91 -17.94
N GLU A 183 -3.79 -0.62 -17.02
CA GLU A 183 -3.73 0.65 -16.31
C GLU A 183 -2.54 1.50 -16.71
N GLU A 184 -2.72 2.81 -16.69
CA GLU A 184 -1.70 3.79 -17.06
C GLU A 184 -1.57 4.91 -16.03
N TYR A 185 -0.33 5.22 -15.68
CA TYR A 185 0.01 6.24 -14.70
C TYR A 185 1.04 7.21 -15.27
N TRP A 186 0.86 8.50 -14.97
CA TRP A 186 1.80 9.53 -15.39
C TRP A 186 2.25 10.36 -14.20
N PHE A 187 3.57 10.48 -14.02
CA PHE A 187 4.15 11.24 -12.93
C PHE A 187 5.12 12.29 -13.46
N ARG A 188 5.29 13.35 -12.68
CA ARG A 188 6.32 14.35 -12.92
C ARG A 188 7.24 14.42 -11.71
N VAL A 189 8.51 14.13 -11.95
CA VAL A 189 9.55 14.12 -10.94
C VAL A 189 10.48 15.30 -11.15
N PHE A 190 10.63 16.12 -10.11
CA PHE A 190 11.49 17.29 -10.10
C PHE A 190 12.82 16.97 -9.42
N ILE A 191 13.90 17.09 -10.17
CA ILE A 191 15.25 16.81 -9.72
C ILE A 191 15.85 18.07 -9.10
N ARG A 192 16.24 17.96 -7.83
CA ARG A 192 16.88 19.03 -7.06
C ARG A 192 18.38 18.79 -7.00
N GLN A 193 19.13 19.83 -7.34
CA GLN A 193 20.59 19.89 -7.20
C GLN A 193 21.02 20.60 -5.91
N ASN A 194 20.11 20.79 -4.96
CA ASN A 194 20.42 21.36 -3.66
C ASN A 194 19.56 20.67 -2.62
N SER A 195 20.15 20.44 -1.45
CA SER A 195 19.40 19.83 -0.36
C SER A 195 18.29 20.73 0.14
N ILE A 196 17.23 20.07 0.61
CA ILE A 196 16.12 20.73 1.26
C ILE A 196 16.64 21.54 2.45
N ILE A 197 16.31 22.83 2.50
CA ILE A 197 16.70 23.70 3.63
C ILE A 197 16.12 23.13 4.91
N ARG A 198 16.96 22.90 5.93
CA ARG A 198 16.55 22.44 7.26
C ARG A 198 16.83 23.55 8.28
N LEU A 199 15.87 23.80 9.18
CA LEU A 199 16.07 24.68 10.31
C LEU A 199 16.58 23.85 11.50
N PRO A 200 17.67 24.24 12.18
CA PRO A 200 18.15 23.52 13.35
C PRO A 200 17.06 23.36 14.41
N GLY A 201 16.84 22.13 14.89
CA GLY A 201 15.82 21.81 15.90
C GLY A 201 14.39 21.70 15.37
N TRP A 202 14.16 21.82 14.05
CA TRP A 202 12.86 21.61 13.44
C TRP A 202 12.82 20.29 12.69
N TYR A 203 11.80 19.48 12.99
CA TYR A 203 11.56 18.17 12.40
C TYR A 203 10.24 18.18 11.65
N ARG A 204 10.26 17.90 10.36
CA ARG A 204 9.07 17.93 9.50
C ARG A 204 8.37 16.59 9.58
N GLY A 205 7.04 16.59 9.59
CA GLY A 205 6.31 15.35 9.51
C GLY A 205 4.87 15.52 9.11
N ASP A 206 4.20 14.39 9.01
CA ASP A 206 2.79 14.25 8.71
C ASP A 206 2.04 13.77 9.96
N THR A 207 0.94 14.44 10.28
CA THR A 207 0.13 14.18 11.47
C THR A 207 -1.01 13.21 11.23
N HIS A 208 -1.24 12.75 10.00
CA HIS A 208 -2.34 11.84 9.71
C HIS A 208 -1.95 10.94 8.54
N PHE A 209 -1.65 9.68 8.85
CA PHE A 209 -1.26 8.70 7.83
C PHE A 209 -1.79 7.32 8.18
N HIS A 210 -2.39 6.66 7.19
CA HIS A 210 -2.93 5.31 7.29
C HIS A 210 -1.91 4.28 6.80
N ALA A 211 -1.59 3.33 7.67
CA ALA A 211 -0.79 2.16 7.36
C ALA A 211 -1.68 0.93 7.15
N ILE A 212 -1.07 -0.25 7.01
CA ILE A 212 -1.70 -1.50 6.59
C ILE A 212 -2.93 -1.99 7.42
N TYR A 213 -3.27 -1.35 8.53
CA TYR A 213 -4.46 -1.71 9.33
C TYR A 213 -5.67 -0.82 9.09
N THR A 214 -5.57 0.20 8.24
CA THR A 214 -6.74 0.92 7.71
C THR A 214 -7.25 0.22 6.48
N GLN A 215 -8.54 -0.09 6.50
CA GLN A 215 -9.21 -0.67 5.36
C GLN A 215 -10.72 -0.47 5.39
N ASN A 216 -11.18 0.46 4.57
CA ASN A 216 -12.61 0.68 4.35
C ASN A 216 -12.87 1.33 2.98
N ASN A 217 -14.14 1.58 2.67
CA ASN A 217 -14.58 2.07 1.36
C ASN A 217 -14.09 3.47 1.00
N ALA A 218 -13.60 4.23 1.97
CA ALA A 218 -13.13 5.59 1.78
C ALA A 218 -11.60 5.66 1.75
N GLU A 219 -10.92 4.85 2.56
CA GLU A 219 -9.49 4.99 2.83
C GLU A 219 -8.79 3.64 2.95
N ASN A 220 -7.60 3.57 2.35
CA ASN A 220 -6.77 2.37 2.29
C ASN A 220 -5.42 2.63 2.96
N GLY A 221 -4.93 1.61 3.66
CA GLY A 221 -3.67 1.59 4.36
C GLY A 221 -2.46 1.24 3.49
N LEU A 222 -1.34 1.97 3.66
CA LEU A 222 -0.11 1.71 2.91
C LEU A 222 0.95 0.93 3.71
N PRO A 223 1.84 0.17 3.04
CA PRO A 223 2.92 -0.54 3.71
C PRO A 223 3.94 0.42 4.34
N LEU A 224 4.27 0.21 5.61
CA LEU A 224 5.12 1.12 6.38
C LEU A 224 6.50 1.30 5.75
N HIS A 225 7.16 0.24 5.30
CA HIS A 225 8.54 0.37 4.81
C HIS A 225 8.62 1.21 3.52
N SER A 226 7.72 0.99 2.55
CA SER A 226 7.65 1.83 1.34
C SER A 226 7.29 3.27 1.67
N SER A 227 6.36 3.47 2.61
CA SER A 227 5.96 4.80 3.08
C SER A 227 7.13 5.55 3.73
N LYS A 228 8.01 4.86 4.46
CA LYS A 228 9.26 5.43 5.00
C LYS A 228 10.18 5.93 3.90
N VAL A 229 10.34 5.16 2.83
CA VAL A 229 11.18 5.54 1.68
C VAL A 229 10.64 6.82 1.04
N ALA A 230 9.36 6.85 0.70
CA ALA A 230 8.70 8.01 0.11
C ALA A 230 8.81 9.26 1.02
N ALA A 231 8.47 9.11 2.31
CA ALA A 231 8.51 10.22 3.28
C ALA A 231 9.92 10.81 3.45
N LYS A 232 10.96 9.96 3.49
CA LYS A 232 12.37 10.41 3.56
C LYS A 232 12.79 11.18 2.31
N MET A 233 12.26 10.84 1.13
CA MET A 233 12.54 11.56 -0.12
C MET A 233 11.84 12.91 -0.18
N LEU A 234 10.63 13.01 0.36
CA LEU A 234 9.92 14.28 0.56
C LEU A 234 10.59 15.18 1.62
N GLY A 235 11.55 14.63 2.37
CA GLY A 235 12.31 15.36 3.37
C GLY A 235 11.62 15.44 4.72
N LEU A 236 10.66 14.54 4.97
CA LEU A 236 10.06 14.33 6.29
C LEU A 236 11.06 13.61 7.21
N ASP A 237 10.93 13.87 8.50
CA ASP A 237 11.71 13.27 9.59
C ASP A 237 10.83 12.33 10.43
N TRP A 238 9.50 12.46 10.36
CA TRP A 238 8.56 11.57 11.02
C TRP A 238 7.20 11.57 10.32
N ILE A 239 6.40 10.52 10.56
CA ILE A 239 4.95 10.54 10.33
C ILE A 239 4.25 9.85 11.50
N THR A 240 3.04 10.28 11.82
CA THR A 240 2.18 9.52 12.74
C THR A 240 1.40 8.48 11.97
N VAL A 241 1.38 7.25 12.47
CA VAL A 241 0.52 6.17 11.94
C VAL A 241 -0.76 6.21 12.74
N THR A 242 -1.88 6.52 12.10
CA THR A 242 -3.18 6.78 12.72
C THR A 242 -4.25 5.95 12.02
N ASP A 243 -4.07 4.63 12.05
CA ASP A 243 -5.05 3.73 11.44
C ASP A 243 -6.43 3.85 12.10
N HIS A 244 -7.48 3.60 11.33
CA HIS A 244 -8.85 3.63 11.83
C HIS A 244 -9.05 2.57 12.90
N SER A 245 -9.54 2.99 14.06
CA SER A 245 -9.79 2.09 15.19
C SER A 245 -10.87 1.05 14.91
N CYS A 246 -11.73 1.25 13.92
CA CYS A 246 -12.70 0.22 13.55
C CYS A 246 -12.09 -0.89 12.69
N ASP A 247 -11.03 -0.61 11.94
CA ASP A 247 -10.53 -1.51 10.89
C ASP A 247 -9.56 -2.58 11.43
N PHE A 248 -9.08 -2.42 12.66
CA PHE A 248 -8.26 -3.45 13.30
C PHE A 248 -9.01 -4.78 13.52
N ASP A 249 -10.33 -4.84 13.38
CA ASP A 249 -11.09 -6.09 13.47
C ASP A 249 -11.10 -6.89 12.14
N ASN A 250 -10.65 -6.26 11.05
CA ASN A 250 -10.58 -6.87 9.72
C ASN A 250 -9.58 -8.04 9.71
N TYR A 251 -8.49 -7.95 10.48
CA TYR A 251 -7.33 -8.84 10.37
C TYR A 251 -7.19 -9.87 11.48
N GLY A 252 -6.53 -10.98 11.18
CA GLY A 252 -5.96 -11.89 12.18
C GLY A 252 -6.93 -12.35 13.29
N GLN A 253 -6.39 -12.48 14.51
CA GLN A 253 -7.10 -13.08 15.65
C GLN A 253 -7.86 -12.06 16.51
N SER A 254 -7.35 -10.84 16.72
CA SER A 254 -8.03 -9.80 17.50
C SER A 254 -7.44 -8.41 17.25
N MET A 255 -8.25 -7.36 17.48
CA MET A 255 -7.81 -5.96 17.38
C MET A 255 -6.60 -5.65 18.27
N VAL A 256 -6.57 -6.18 19.50
CA VAL A 256 -5.45 -5.96 20.43
C VAL A 256 -4.17 -6.59 19.90
N GLN A 257 -4.25 -7.78 19.30
CA GLN A 257 -3.09 -8.42 18.68
C GLN A 257 -2.60 -7.59 17.48
N ASN A 258 -3.50 -7.14 16.61
CA ASN A 258 -3.18 -6.31 15.46
C ASN A 258 -2.52 -4.98 15.88
N TRP A 259 -3.01 -4.35 16.95
CA TRP A 259 -2.38 -3.17 17.55
C TRP A 259 -0.96 -3.45 18.05
N GLN A 260 -0.75 -4.60 18.71
CA GLN A 260 0.58 -5.03 19.18
C GLN A 260 1.53 -5.29 18.00
N ASP A 261 1.04 -5.93 16.95
CA ASP A 261 1.83 -6.23 15.74
C ASP A 261 2.25 -4.95 15.01
N LEU A 262 1.34 -3.98 14.87
CA LEU A 262 1.68 -2.64 14.39
C LEU A 262 2.75 -1.97 15.27
N GLY A 263 2.58 -2.05 16.59
CA GLY A 263 3.53 -1.53 17.58
C GLY A 263 4.93 -2.13 17.45
N ASN A 264 5.01 -3.46 17.35
CA ASN A 264 6.27 -4.18 17.17
C ASN A 264 6.95 -3.83 15.84
N THR A 265 6.17 -3.71 14.77
CA THR A 265 6.67 -3.33 13.44
C THR A 265 7.25 -1.92 13.46
N ILE A 266 6.50 -0.94 13.98
CA ILE A 266 6.96 0.44 14.13
C ILE A 266 8.21 0.52 15.02
N PHE A 267 8.21 -0.19 16.16
CA PHE A 267 9.37 -0.23 17.06
C PHE A 267 10.62 -0.72 16.35
N ASN A 268 10.52 -1.83 15.62
CA ASN A 268 11.65 -2.42 14.89
C ASN A 268 12.14 -1.49 13.77
N LEU A 269 11.24 -0.85 13.02
CA LEU A 269 11.59 0.10 11.95
C LEU A 269 12.27 1.37 12.48
N ASN A 270 11.84 1.87 13.64
CA ASN A 270 12.47 3.01 14.30
C ASN A 270 13.84 2.64 14.90
N LEU A 271 13.99 1.40 15.37
CA LEU A 271 15.26 0.89 15.90
C LEU A 271 16.29 0.64 14.80
N SER A 272 15.86 0.12 13.65
CA SER A 272 16.74 -0.19 12.52
C SER A 272 17.26 1.05 11.79
N ASP A 273 16.43 2.11 11.72
CA ASP A 273 16.81 3.38 11.11
C ASP A 273 16.13 4.54 11.84
N SER A 274 16.91 5.28 12.62
CA SER A 274 16.46 6.44 13.40
C SER A 274 16.51 7.76 12.64
N SER A 275 16.91 7.76 11.36
CA SER A 275 16.89 8.97 10.51
C SER A 275 15.48 9.41 10.13
N PHE A 276 14.49 8.53 10.35
CA PHE A 276 13.07 8.80 10.20
C PHE A 276 12.28 7.96 11.22
N ILE A 277 11.28 8.55 11.86
CA ILE A 277 10.54 7.92 12.95
C ILE A 277 9.05 7.84 12.64
N PHE A 278 8.47 6.65 12.81
CA PHE A 278 7.02 6.49 12.93
C PHE A 278 6.56 6.75 14.36
N ILE A 279 5.47 7.49 14.51
CA ILE A 279 4.81 7.72 15.80
C ILE A 279 3.50 6.94 15.77
N ARG A 280 3.37 5.90 16.59
CA ARG A 280 2.15 5.08 16.61
C ARG A 280 1.03 5.78 17.37
N GLY A 281 0.08 6.35 16.64
CA GLY A 281 -1.21 6.84 17.14
C GLY A 281 -2.35 5.96 16.64
N ILE A 282 -3.57 6.49 16.73
CA ILE A 282 -4.78 5.84 16.22
C ILE A 282 -5.80 6.90 15.86
N GLU A 283 -6.55 6.69 14.77
CA GLU A 283 -7.75 7.47 14.49
C GLU A 283 -8.94 6.80 15.17
N ALA A 284 -9.37 7.39 16.28
CA ALA A 284 -10.41 6.86 17.13
C ALA A 284 -11.80 7.23 16.60
N SER A 285 -12.64 6.23 16.36
CA SER A 285 -14.06 6.39 16.04
C SER A 285 -14.84 6.35 17.35
N ILE A 286 -15.36 7.51 17.79
CA ILE A 286 -15.95 7.69 19.13
C ILE A 286 -17.25 8.50 19.07
N LYS A 287 -18.14 8.32 20.05
CA LYS A 287 -19.33 9.16 20.17
C LYS A 287 -19.07 10.46 20.92
N ASN A 288 -19.53 11.56 20.33
CA ASN A 288 -19.65 12.85 21.02
C ASN A 288 -20.92 12.93 21.88
N SER A 289 -21.11 14.06 22.59
CA SER A 289 -22.26 14.31 23.47
C SER A 289 -23.62 14.38 22.77
N GLN A 290 -23.67 14.26 21.44
CA GLN A 290 -24.89 14.22 20.62
C GLN A 290 -25.14 12.82 20.03
N GLU A 291 -24.45 11.79 20.54
CA GLU A 291 -24.50 10.41 20.03
C GLU A 291 -24.10 10.30 18.54
N LYS A 292 -23.27 11.22 18.06
CA LYS A 292 -22.69 11.16 16.71
C LYS A 292 -21.29 10.58 16.78
N VAL A 293 -21.01 9.64 15.88
CA VAL A 293 -19.64 9.17 15.64
C VAL A 293 -18.84 10.33 15.07
N VAL A 294 -17.68 10.58 15.66
CA VAL A 294 -16.67 11.55 15.24
C VAL A 294 -15.30 10.88 15.29
N HIS A 295 -14.38 11.33 14.45
CA HIS A 295 -13.02 10.84 14.45
C HIS A 295 -12.11 11.77 15.25
N SER A 296 -11.19 11.17 16.00
CA SER A 296 -10.20 11.88 16.80
C SER A 296 -8.84 11.22 16.64
N LEU A 297 -7.83 12.01 16.25
CA LEU A 297 -6.45 11.55 16.25
C LEU A 297 -5.93 11.49 17.70
N VAL A 298 -5.56 10.30 18.14
CA VAL A 298 -5.03 10.05 19.49
C VAL A 298 -3.56 9.67 19.37
N TYR A 299 -2.70 10.48 19.99
CA TYR A 299 -1.26 10.28 19.98
C TYR A 299 -0.74 9.79 21.34
N PRO A 300 0.37 9.03 21.36
CA PRO A 300 0.90 8.47 22.59
C PRO A 300 1.59 9.53 23.45
N ASN A 301 1.77 9.22 24.74
CA ASN A 301 2.62 10.02 25.62
C ASN A 301 4.06 10.04 25.07
N PRO A 302 4.67 11.21 24.84
CA PRO A 302 6.02 11.29 24.28
C PRO A 302 7.11 10.66 25.17
N LEU A 303 6.87 10.52 26.48
CA LEU A 303 7.78 9.82 27.40
C LEU A 303 7.61 8.30 27.35
N GLN A 304 6.51 7.80 26.79
CA GLN A 304 6.16 6.39 26.67
C GLN A 304 5.48 6.12 25.31
N PRO A 305 6.19 6.27 24.17
CA PRO A 305 5.58 6.33 22.84
C PRO A 305 4.87 5.04 22.37
N PHE A 306 5.04 3.93 23.12
CA PHE A 306 4.39 2.65 22.84
C PHE A 306 3.39 2.21 23.92
N SER A 307 3.12 3.03 24.94
CA SER A 307 2.21 2.68 26.04
C SER A 307 0.73 2.97 25.75
N LEU A 308 0.41 3.62 24.63
CA LEU A 308 -0.97 3.89 24.22
C LEU A 308 -1.76 2.56 24.12
N PRO A 309 -2.77 2.34 24.96
CA PRO A 309 -3.55 1.11 24.93
C PRO A 309 -4.51 1.10 23.74
N TYR A 310 -4.92 -0.10 23.35
CA TYR A 310 -6.04 -0.27 22.43
C TYR A 310 -7.33 -0.45 23.24
N ILE A 311 -8.27 0.49 23.10
CA ILE A 311 -9.50 0.54 23.92
C ILE A 311 -10.78 0.59 23.08
N PHE A 312 -10.67 0.37 21.78
CA PHE A 312 -11.78 0.52 20.82
C PHE A 312 -12.48 -0.81 20.53
N ASP A 313 -13.70 -0.73 20.00
CA ASP A 313 -14.64 -1.85 19.93
C ASP A 313 -14.88 -2.38 18.50
N GLY A 314 -14.21 -1.83 17.49
CA GLY A 314 -14.42 -2.19 16.09
C GLY A 314 -15.62 -1.47 15.45
N GLY A 315 -16.34 -0.63 16.19
CA GLY A 315 -17.43 0.20 15.66
C GLY A 315 -16.94 1.59 15.25
N GLY A 316 -17.65 2.28 14.35
CA GLY A 316 -17.26 3.60 13.87
C GLY A 316 -17.90 3.96 12.53
N ASP A 317 -17.23 3.56 11.45
CA ASP A 317 -17.48 4.07 10.10
C ASP A 317 -18.76 3.50 9.50
N MET A 318 -18.89 2.17 9.51
CA MET A 318 -20.03 1.46 8.93
C MET A 318 -21.02 0.95 9.97
N SER A 319 -20.65 1.00 11.26
CA SER A 319 -21.47 0.52 12.38
C SER A 319 -21.32 1.42 13.60
N SER A 320 -22.26 1.35 14.55
CA SER A 320 -22.16 2.16 15.76
C SER A 320 -21.05 1.67 16.69
N THR A 321 -20.16 2.57 17.12
CA THR A 321 -19.31 2.34 18.30
C THR A 321 -20.09 2.54 19.61
N VAL A 322 -19.71 1.88 20.70
CA VAL A 322 -20.16 2.17 22.07
C VAL A 322 -19.17 3.07 22.82
N VAL A 323 -17.98 3.31 22.28
CA VAL A 323 -16.95 4.13 22.92
C VAL A 323 -17.30 5.61 22.81
N THR A 324 -17.33 6.31 23.95
CA THR A 324 -17.58 7.75 24.00
C THR A 324 -16.28 8.53 24.19
N VAL A 325 -16.32 9.84 23.93
CA VAL A 325 -15.21 10.75 24.27
C VAL A 325 -14.79 10.60 25.74
N ASP A 326 -15.74 10.51 26.67
CA ASP A 326 -15.45 10.37 28.10
C ASP A 326 -14.75 9.04 28.40
N MET A 327 -15.23 7.92 27.85
CA MET A 327 -14.61 6.60 28.02
C MET A 327 -13.17 6.57 27.49
N MET A 328 -12.93 7.22 26.35
CA MET A 328 -11.60 7.33 25.77
C MET A 328 -10.68 8.13 26.69
N LEU A 329 -11.11 9.32 27.12
CA LEU A 329 -10.29 10.19 27.99
C LEU A 329 -9.99 9.57 29.36
N ASP A 330 -10.91 8.79 29.93
CA ASP A 330 -10.71 8.09 31.20
C ASP A 330 -9.71 6.91 31.09
N SER A 331 -9.44 6.45 29.87
CA SER A 331 -8.62 5.26 29.59
C SER A 331 -7.21 5.60 29.04
N LEU A 332 -6.93 6.87 28.75
CA LEU A 332 -5.65 7.41 28.26
C LEU A 332 -4.87 8.08 29.40
#